data_AF-F8NR33-F1
#
_entry.id   AF-F8NR33-F1
#
_cell.length_a   1.000
_cell.length_b   1.000
_cell.length_c   1.000
_cell.angle_alpha   90.00
_cell.angle_beta   90.00
_cell.angle_gamma   90.00
#
_symmetry.space_group_name_H-M   'P 1'
#
loop_
_entity.id
_entity.type
_entity.pdbx_description
1 polymer ?
#
loop_
_entity_poly.entity_id
_entity_poly.type
_entity_poly.pdbx_seq_one_letter_code
_entity_poly.pdbx_strand_id
1 'polypeptide(L)'
;LFKHNPEINWQTGIVTLLCCPQECDGLGKPGHVRQTELDKRINVGHVYAKLRSLDNIDDDNDGVKPEEEIKRLVPPEYHDFWKVFSKHKSERFPEAKPWDHAIDLKDTFKPRKGHICQIQEM
;
A
#
# COMPACT_ATOMS: atom_id res chain seq x y z
N LEU A 1 10.98 -13.23 10.64
CA LEU A 1 10.40 -11.87 10.67
C LEU A 1 11.40 -10.84 11.22
N PHE A 2 12.69 -10.90 10.86
CA PHE A 2 13.72 -10.00 11.41
C PHE A 2 14.63 -9.40 10.32
N LYS A 3 14.14 -9.32 9.08
CA LYS A 3 14.91 -8.68 8.00
C LYS A 3 14.49 -7.20 7.97
N HIS A 4 15.37 -6.31 8.42
CA HIS A 4 15.28 -4.85 8.30
C HIS A 4 14.13 -4.17 9.04
N ASN A 5 13.89 -4.51 10.31
CA ASN A 5 12.97 -3.73 11.12
C ASN A 5 13.54 -2.31 11.35
N PRO A 6 12.90 -1.23 10.87
CA PRO A 6 13.35 0.12 11.13
C PRO A 6 12.94 0.59 12.53
N GLU A 7 13.78 1.38 13.17
CA GLU A 7 13.40 2.20 14.32
C GLU A 7 13.08 3.61 13.86
N ILE A 8 11.88 4.08 14.21
CA ILE A 8 11.37 5.40 13.84
C ILE A 8 11.34 6.28 15.08
N ASN A 9 12.08 7.38 15.06
CA ASN A 9 11.93 8.45 16.04
C ASN A 9 10.85 9.43 15.56
N TRP A 10 9.66 9.33 16.14
CA TRP A 10 8.49 10.13 15.74
C TRP A 10 8.58 11.62 16.03
N GLN A 11 9.48 12.05 16.92
CA GLN A 11 9.66 13.48 17.25
C GLN A 11 10.57 14.18 16.24
N THR A 12 11.58 13.47 15.72
CA THR A 12 12.59 14.00 14.80
C THR A 12 12.37 13.57 13.35
N GLY A 13 11.50 12.58 13.11
CA GLY A 13 11.25 12.00 11.79
C GLY A 13 12.40 11.14 11.25
N ILE A 14 13.38 10.79 12.10
CA ILE A 14 14.54 10.00 11.71
C ILE A 14 14.15 8.51 11.72
N VAL A 15 14.46 7.83 10.60
CA VAL A 15 14.31 6.37 10.46
C VAL A 15 15.69 5.74 10.41
N THR A 16 15.93 4.74 11.25
CA THR A 16 17.21 4.01 11.31
C THR A 16 16.97 2.51 11.10
N LEU A 17 17.83 1.86 10.31
CA LEU A 17 17.75 0.42 10.07
C LEU A 17 18.79 -0.29 10.94
N LEU A 18 18.50 -0.42 12.24
CA LEU A 18 19.43 -1.00 13.20
C LEU A 18 19.63 -2.52 13.02
N CYS A 19 18.65 -3.22 12.44
CA CYS A 19 18.68 -4.67 12.23
C CYS A 19 18.89 -5.00 10.74
N CYS A 20 20.13 -4.87 10.26
CA CYS A 20 20.52 -5.24 8.90
C CYS A 20 21.15 -6.65 8.88
N PRO A 21 20.56 -7.66 8.21
CA PRO A 21 21.16 -8.98 8.06
C PRO A 21 22.49 -8.89 7.30
N GLN A 22 23.42 -9.82 7.58
CA GLN A 22 24.72 -9.91 6.90
C GLN A 22 24.60 -10.16 5.39
N GLU A 23 23.45 -10.67 4.92
CA GLU A 23 23.11 -10.79 3.50
C GLU A 23 23.13 -9.44 2.75
N CYS A 24 23.12 -8.32 3.48
CA CYS A 24 23.14 -6.96 2.92
C CYS A 24 24.53 -6.33 2.87
N ASP A 25 25.56 -6.99 3.41
CA ASP A 25 26.94 -6.51 3.33
C ASP A 25 27.41 -6.55 1.86
N GLY A 26 27.38 -5.38 1.22
CA GLY A 26 27.78 -5.19 -0.18
C GLY A 26 26.79 -4.40 -1.03
N LEU A 27 25.55 -4.17 -0.57
CA LEU A 27 24.52 -3.46 -1.36
C LEU A 27 24.68 -1.92 -1.34
N GLY A 28 25.78 -1.41 -0.78
CA GLY A 28 26.00 0.02 -0.54
C GLY A 28 25.17 0.53 0.65
N LYS A 29 25.68 1.55 1.36
CA LYS A 29 24.85 2.26 2.34
C LYS A 29 23.64 2.82 1.58
N PRO A 30 22.39 2.68 2.08
CA PRO A 30 21.28 3.37 1.47
C PRO A 30 21.63 4.85 1.49
N GLY A 31 21.93 5.40 0.31
CA GLY A 31 22.02 6.84 0.15
C GLY A 31 20.74 7.43 0.71
N HIS A 32 20.84 8.57 1.39
CA HIS A 32 19.66 9.30 1.84
C HIS A 32 18.80 9.57 0.59
N VAL A 33 17.78 8.74 0.36
CA VAL A 33 16.83 8.93 -0.72
C VAL A 33 16.03 10.15 -0.28
N ARG A 34 16.43 11.33 -0.75
CA ARG A 34 15.51 12.47 -0.69
C ARG A 34 14.34 12.06 -1.57
N GLN A 35 13.17 11.89 -0.95
CA GLN A 35 11.89 11.55 -1.58
C GLN A 35 11.65 12.29 -2.92
N THR A 36 12.23 13.48 -3.05
CA THR A 36 12.03 14.48 -4.09
C THR A 36 12.47 14.10 -5.52
N GLU A 37 13.20 12.99 -5.73
CA GLU A 37 13.74 12.67 -7.07
C GLU A 37 12.98 11.55 -7.82
N LEU A 38 12.11 10.77 -7.13
CA LEU A 38 11.27 9.74 -7.77
C LEU A 38 9.84 10.24 -8.08
N ASP A 39 9.42 11.37 -7.53
CA ASP A 39 8.06 11.92 -7.73
C ASP A 39 7.86 12.58 -9.11
N LYS A 40 8.92 12.77 -9.90
CA LYS A 40 8.85 13.56 -11.15
C LYS A 40 8.26 12.81 -12.35
N ARG A 41 7.95 11.52 -12.25
CA ARG A 41 7.46 10.73 -13.39
C ARG A 41 6.17 9.96 -13.18
N ILE A 42 5.78 9.69 -11.94
CA ILE A 42 4.53 8.98 -11.66
C ILE A 42 3.58 10.00 -11.05
N ASN A 43 2.76 10.64 -11.90
CA ASN A 43 1.57 11.31 -11.39
C ASN A 43 0.61 10.22 -10.90
N VAL A 44 0.75 9.85 -9.62
CA VAL A 44 -0.01 8.78 -8.96
C VAL A 44 -1.52 9.00 -9.12
N GLY A 45 -1.97 10.27 -9.11
CA GLY A 45 -3.37 10.63 -9.37
C GLY A 45 -3.84 10.24 -10.77
N HIS A 46 -2.99 10.41 -11.78
CA HIS A 46 -3.27 10.02 -13.17
C HIS A 46 -3.36 8.49 -13.33
N VAL A 47 -2.46 7.75 -12.68
CA VAL A 47 -2.47 6.28 -12.73
C VAL A 47 -3.74 5.73 -12.08
N TYR A 48 -4.10 6.25 -10.90
CA TYR A 48 -5.32 5.83 -10.20
C TYR A 48 -6.59 6.16 -10.98
N ALA A 49 -6.69 7.38 -11.54
CA ALA A 49 -7.85 7.78 -12.35
C ALA A 49 -8.00 6.93 -13.63
N LYS A 50 -6.88 6.53 -14.25
CA LYS A 50 -6.89 5.68 -15.44
C LYS A 50 -7.25 4.22 -15.12
N LEU A 51 -6.69 3.66 -14.04
CA LEU A 51 -7.02 2.32 -13.57
C LEU A 51 -8.51 2.19 -13.21
N ARG A 52 -9.09 3.22 -12.58
CA ARG A 52 -10.53 3.28 -12.29
C ARG A 52 -11.42 3.33 -13.54
N SER A 53 -10.87 3.68 -14.70
CA SER A 53 -11.64 3.68 -15.95
C SER A 53 -11.66 2.29 -16.62
N LEU A 54 -10.86 1.34 -16.13
CA LEU A 54 -10.84 -0.08 -16.55
C LEU A 54 -11.84 -0.95 -15.78
N ASP A 55 -12.66 -0.32 -14.94
CA ASP A 55 -13.63 -0.92 -14.01
C ASP A 55 -14.72 -1.81 -14.66
N ASN A 56 -14.72 -1.97 -15.98
CA ASN A 56 -15.70 -2.77 -16.73
C ASN A 56 -15.11 -4.05 -17.36
N ILE A 57 -13.86 -4.41 -17.03
CA ILE A 57 -13.30 -5.69 -17.47
C ILE A 57 -13.69 -6.73 -16.43
N ASP A 58 -14.83 -7.37 -16.65
CA ASP A 58 -15.20 -8.58 -15.94
C ASP A 58 -14.13 -9.66 -16.22
N ASP A 59 -13.62 -10.31 -15.17
CA ASP A 59 -12.59 -11.37 -15.25
C ASP A 59 -13.07 -12.59 -16.08
N ASP A 60 -14.38 -12.63 -16.40
CA ASP A 60 -15.07 -13.65 -17.19
C ASP A 60 -15.19 -13.32 -18.70
N ASN A 61 -14.78 -12.12 -19.14
CA ASN A 61 -14.89 -11.71 -20.55
C ASN A 61 -13.57 -11.91 -21.33
N ASP A 62 -13.60 -12.84 -22.28
CA ASP A 62 -12.51 -13.42 -23.09
C ASP A 62 -11.74 -12.44 -24.03
N GLY A 63 -11.89 -11.13 -23.88
CA GLY A 63 -11.42 -10.15 -24.88
C GLY A 63 -10.03 -9.55 -24.64
N VAL A 64 -9.67 -9.23 -23.39
CA VAL A 64 -8.41 -8.56 -23.04
C VAL A 64 -7.93 -9.07 -21.68
N LYS A 65 -6.74 -9.69 -21.63
CA LYS A 65 -6.16 -10.17 -20.37
C LYS A 65 -5.82 -8.95 -19.48
N PRO A 66 -6.42 -8.82 -18.28
CA PRO A 66 -6.23 -7.66 -17.40
C PRO A 66 -4.76 -7.34 -17.08
N GLU A 67 -3.88 -8.34 -17.15
CA GLU A 67 -2.44 -8.21 -16.91
C GLU A 67 -1.73 -7.24 -17.86
N GLU A 68 -1.99 -7.32 -19.17
CA GLU A 68 -1.27 -6.51 -20.16
C GLU A 68 -1.68 -5.03 -20.07
N GLU A 69 -2.97 -4.78 -19.82
CA GLU A 69 -3.53 -3.44 -19.61
C GLU A 69 -2.92 -2.78 -18.36
N ILE A 70 -2.89 -3.51 -17.23
CA ILE A 70 -2.29 -3.03 -15.98
C ILE A 70 -0.80 -2.73 -16.17
N LYS A 71 -0.04 -3.63 -16.83
CA LYS A 71 1.39 -3.42 -17.11
C LYS A 71 1.65 -2.20 -17.99
N ARG A 72 0.71 -1.77 -18.84
CA ARG A 72 0.87 -0.52 -19.63
C ARG A 72 0.69 0.74 -18.77
N LEU A 73 -0.09 0.66 -17.70
CA LEU A 73 -0.40 1.79 -16.82
C LEU A 73 0.56 1.90 -15.64
N VAL A 74 1.09 0.76 -15.21
CA VAL A 74 1.98 0.65 -14.06
C VAL A 74 3.44 0.76 -14.54
N PRO A 75 4.30 1.52 -13.84
CA PRO A 75 5.73 1.58 -14.16
C PRO A 75 6.40 0.20 -14.19
N PRO A 76 7.42 -0.01 -15.05
CA PRO A 76 8.09 -1.31 -15.22
C PRO A 76 8.57 -1.94 -13.92
N GLU A 77 9.00 -1.14 -12.96
CA GLU A 77 9.52 -1.56 -11.65
C GLU A 77 8.49 -2.32 -10.83
N TYR A 78 7.20 -2.15 -11.12
CA TYR A 78 6.10 -2.78 -10.38
C TYR A 78 5.34 -3.84 -11.19
N HIS A 79 5.84 -4.24 -12.37
CA HIS A 79 5.17 -5.25 -13.21
C HIS A 79 5.07 -6.61 -12.54
N ASP A 80 6.00 -6.96 -11.66
CA ASP A 80 5.94 -8.19 -10.85
C ASP A 80 4.77 -8.18 -9.86
N PHE A 81 4.28 -6.99 -9.49
CA PHE A 81 3.18 -6.78 -8.56
C PHE A 81 1.86 -6.41 -9.24
N TRP A 82 1.73 -6.64 -10.56
CA TRP A 82 0.53 -6.24 -11.33
C TRP A 82 -0.78 -6.72 -10.69
N LYS A 83 -0.77 -7.89 -10.05
CA LYS A 83 -1.94 -8.48 -9.35
C LYS A 83 -2.46 -7.62 -8.20
N VAL A 84 -1.62 -6.79 -7.57
CA VAL A 84 -2.02 -5.87 -6.49
C VAL A 84 -2.89 -4.73 -7.03
N PHE A 85 -2.67 -4.34 -8.28
CA PHE A 85 -3.42 -3.29 -8.96
C PHE A 85 -4.74 -3.80 -9.59
N SER A 86 -5.06 -5.09 -9.44
CA SER A 86 -6.36 -5.62 -9.82
C SER A 86 -7.43 -5.11 -8.86
N LYS A 87 -8.47 -4.46 -9.41
CA LYS A 87 -9.59 -3.90 -8.64
C LYS A 87 -10.29 -4.95 -7.76
N HIS A 88 -10.64 -6.11 -8.34
CA HIS A 88 -11.30 -7.18 -7.59
C HIS A 88 -10.48 -7.64 -6.37
N LYS A 89 -9.14 -7.62 -6.49
CA LYS A 89 -8.25 -7.98 -5.37
C LYS A 89 -8.07 -6.85 -4.37
N SER A 90 -8.10 -5.59 -4.79
CA SER A 90 -7.93 -4.45 -3.89
C SER A 90 -9.19 -4.15 -3.05
N GLU A 91 -10.38 -4.51 -3.56
CA GLU A 91 -11.65 -4.36 -2.82
C GLU A 91 -11.87 -5.47 -1.78
N ARG A 92 -11.19 -6.62 -1.93
CA ARG A 92 -11.31 -7.73 -1.00
C ARG A 92 -10.58 -7.41 0.31
N PHE A 93 -11.24 -7.68 1.44
CA PHE A 93 -10.55 -7.66 2.74
C PHE A 93 -9.35 -8.60 2.73
N PRO A 94 -8.24 -8.22 3.40
CA PRO A 94 -7.13 -9.15 3.59
C PRO A 94 -7.63 -10.41 4.30
N GLU A 95 -6.96 -11.53 4.03
CA GLU A 95 -7.24 -12.76 4.75
C GLU A 95 -6.97 -12.58 6.24
N ALA A 96 -7.87 -13.15 7.06
CA ALA A 96 -7.73 -13.13 8.50
C ALA A 96 -6.42 -13.83 8.90
N LYS A 97 -5.63 -13.16 9.73
CA LYS A 97 -4.32 -13.62 10.18
C LYS A 97 -4.33 -13.93 11.68
N PRO A 98 -3.47 -14.84 12.16
CA PRO A 98 -3.34 -15.13 13.59
C PRO A 98 -2.94 -13.93 14.47
N TRP A 99 -2.42 -12.86 13.85
CA TRP A 99 -2.02 -11.62 14.51
C TRP A 99 -3.02 -10.47 14.26
N ASP A 100 -4.19 -10.75 13.68
CA ASP A 100 -5.26 -9.76 13.66
C ASP A 100 -5.75 -9.56 15.09
N HIS A 101 -5.58 -8.34 15.59
CA HIS A 101 -5.94 -8.01 16.96
C HIS A 101 -7.46 -7.92 17.08
N ALA A 102 -8.03 -8.70 18.00
CA ALA A 102 -9.42 -8.52 18.42
C ALA A 102 -9.54 -7.31 19.35
N ILE A 103 -10.70 -6.63 19.29
CA ILE A 103 -11.06 -5.61 20.27
C ILE A 103 -11.86 -6.31 21.36
N ASP A 104 -11.21 -6.64 22.47
CA ASP A 104 -11.86 -7.27 23.61
C ASP A 104 -12.76 -6.26 24.33
N LEU A 105 -14.07 -6.46 24.23
CA LEU A 105 -15.05 -5.62 24.90
C LEU A 105 -15.33 -6.16 26.31
N LYS A 106 -15.53 -5.26 27.27
CA LYS A 106 -16.03 -5.63 28.61
C LYS A 106 -17.48 -6.10 28.51
N ASP A 107 -17.90 -7.02 29.37
CA ASP A 107 -19.29 -7.52 29.41
C ASP A 107 -20.34 -6.41 29.63
N THR A 108 -19.94 -5.32 30.27
CA THR A 108 -20.81 -4.16 30.53
C THR A 108 -20.84 -3.14 29.37
N PHE A 109 -20.11 -3.41 28.28
CA PHE A 109 -19.99 -2.49 27.16
C PHE A 109 -21.34 -2.30 26.45
N LYS A 110 -21.66 -1.04 26.16
CA LYS A 110 -22.80 -0.66 25.33
C LYS A 110 -22.28 0.21 24.18
N PRO A 111 -22.54 -0.18 22.92
CA PRO A 111 -22.15 0.63 21.77
C PRO A 111 -22.71 2.05 21.89
N ARG A 112 -21.86 3.05 21.70
CA ARG A 112 -22.28 4.46 21.67
C ARG A 112 -22.28 4.95 20.23
N LYS A 113 -23.39 5.54 19.81
CA LYS A 113 -23.47 6.24 18.52
C LYS A 113 -23.04 7.69 18.74
N GLY A 114 -21.83 8.03 18.31
CA GLY A 114 -21.39 9.43 18.29
C GLY A 114 -22.15 10.24 17.25
N HIS A 115 -22.28 11.55 17.47
CA HIS A 115 -22.77 12.45 16.43
C HIS A 115 -21.68 12.61 15.35
N ILE A 116 -22.08 12.57 14.08
CA ILE A 116 -21.18 12.87 12.98
C ILE A 116 -21.03 14.40 12.94
N CYS A 117 -19.85 14.90 13.28
CA CYS A 117 -19.55 16.32 13.13
C CYS A 117 -19.30 16.63 11.65
N GLN A 118 -19.95 17.67 11.13
CA GLN A 118 -19.66 18.16 9.79
C GLN A 118 -18.24 18.73 9.78
N ILE A 119 -17.37 18.14 8.95
CA ILE A 119 -16.05 18.69 8.67
C ILE A 119 -16.28 19.73 7.56
N GLN A 120 -16.03 21.01 7.84
CA GLN A 120 -16.05 22.03 6.80
C GLN A 120 -14.78 21.90 5.94
N GLU A 121 -14.92 21.92 4.63
CA GLU A 121 -13.79 22.02 3.71
C GLU A 121 -13.14 23.40 3.86
N MET A 122 -11.82 23.44 4.08
CA MET A 122 -11.03 24.68 4.15
C MET A 122 -10.59 25.15 2.77
#